data_AF-A0A5K0XJE5-F1
#
_entry.id   AF-A0A5K0XJE5-F1
#
_cell.length_a   1.000
_cell.length_b   1.000
_cell.length_c   1.000
_cell.angle_alpha   90.00
_cell.angle_beta   90.00
_cell.angle_gamma   90.00
#
_symmetry.space_group_name_H-M   'P 1'
#
loop_
_entity.id
_entity.type
_entity.pdbx_description
1 polymer ?
#
loop_
_entity_poly.entity_id
_entity_poly.type
_entity_poly.pdbx_seq_one_letter_code
_entity_poly.pdbx_strand_id
1 'polypeptide(L)' 'SATAAREDDDISLFDWWASYGSEMSVLHKLALRLLSQPVTSLCSGRNWSIYGHIHNIKRNKPTSQCAEDL' A
#
# COMPACT_ATOMS: atom_id res chain seq x y z
N SER A 1 44.07 3.55 6.62
CA SER A 1 43.36 2.31 6.24
C SER A 1 41.89 2.65 6.03
N ALA A 2 41.46 2.69 4.78
CA ALA A 2 40.11 3.10 4.40
C ALA A 2 39.15 1.91 4.48
N THR A 3 38.06 2.10 5.22
CA THR A 3 36.90 1.23 5.28
C THR A 3 36.31 1.05 3.88
N ALA A 4 36.39 -0.17 3.34
CA ALA A 4 35.67 -0.56 2.14
C ALA A 4 34.17 -0.61 2.48
N ALA A 5 33.44 0.43 2.07
CA ALA A 5 31.99 0.38 2.02
C ALA A 5 31.62 -0.79 1.11
N ARG A 6 31.00 -1.81 1.69
CA ARG A 6 30.39 -2.89 0.93
C ARG A 6 29.24 -2.27 0.16
N GLU A 7 29.39 -2.16 -1.15
CA GLU A 7 28.29 -1.99 -2.08
C GLU A 7 27.52 -3.31 -2.04
N ASP A 8 26.67 -3.47 -1.02
CA ASP A 8 25.66 -4.52 -1.01
C ASP A 8 24.68 -4.12 -2.14
N ASP A 9 24.82 -4.76 -3.30
CA ASP A 9 23.82 -4.76 -4.38
C ASP A 9 22.45 -4.96 -3.73
N ASP A 10 21.67 -3.89 -3.64
CA ASP A 10 20.32 -3.88 -3.05
C ASP A 10 19.37 -4.61 -4.01
N ILE A 11 19.55 -5.92 -4.13
CA ILE A 11 18.57 -6.77 -4.77
C ILE A 11 17.34 -6.74 -3.87
N SER A 12 16.25 -6.21 -4.42
CA SER A 12 15.01 -6.14 -3.67
C SER A 12 14.62 -7.57 -3.23
N LEU A 13 14.05 -7.71 -2.04
CA LEU A 13 13.60 -9.02 -1.56
C LEU A 13 12.63 -9.70 -2.54
N PHE A 14 11.89 -8.88 -3.29
CA PHE A 14 11.04 -9.33 -4.38
C PHE A 14 11.84 -9.93 -5.54
N ASP A 15 12.87 -9.22 -6.04
CA ASP A 15 13.73 -9.68 -7.13
C ASP A 15 14.54 -10.93 -6.74
N TRP A 16 14.97 -11.02 -5.49
CA TRP A 16 15.65 -12.21 -4.97
C TRP A 16 14.73 -13.44 -4.97
N TRP A 17 13.50 -13.29 -4.45
CA TRP A 17 12.51 -14.37 -4.48
C TRP A 17 12.10 -14.76 -5.91
N ALA A 18 11.98 -13.78 -6.81
CA ALA A 18 11.67 -14.03 -8.21
C ALA A 18 12.77 -14.79 -8.93
N SER A 19 14.04 -14.51 -8.60
CA SER A 19 15.21 -15.12 -9.25
C SER A 19 15.55 -16.51 -8.71
N TYR A 20 15.42 -16.73 -7.40
CA TYR A 20 15.91 -17.93 -6.72
C TYR A 20 14.81 -18.80 -6.08
N GLY A 21 13.57 -18.31 -5.97
CA GLY A 21 12.48 -19.03 -5.31
C GLY A 21 11.88 -20.19 -6.11
N SER A 22 12.19 -20.32 -7.40
CA SER A 22 11.49 -21.25 -8.32
C SER A 22 11.55 -22.72 -7.87
N GLU A 23 12.63 -23.13 -7.19
CA GLU A 23 12.80 -24.47 -6.65
C GLU A 23 11.80 -24.81 -5.53
N MET A 24 11.33 -23.81 -4.78
CA MET A 24 10.31 -23.97 -3.73
C MET A 24 8.98 -23.36 -4.19
N SER A 25 8.31 -24.03 -5.13
CA SER A 25 7.08 -23.55 -5.78
C SER A 25 5.96 -23.05 -4.84
N VAL A 26 5.76 -23.68 -3.69
CA VAL A 26 4.75 -23.26 -2.69
C VAL A 26 5.21 -22.02 -1.93
N LEU A 27 6.45 -22.03 -1.45
CA LEU A 27 7.01 -20.93 -0.65
C LEU A 27 7.22 -19.67 -1.50
N HIS A 28 7.67 -19.83 -2.74
CA HIS A 28 7.85 -18.75 -3.70
C HIS A 28 6.54 -18.03 -4.02
N LYS A 29 5.46 -18.78 -4.29
CA LYS A 29 4.14 -18.19 -4.49
C LYS A 29 3.66 -17.44 -3.25
N LEU A 30 3.93 -17.96 -2.06
CA LEU A 30 3.58 -17.30 -0.81
C LEU A 30 4.38 -16.00 -0.63
N ALA A 31 5.70 -16.06 -0.82
CA ALA A 31 6.60 -14.92 -0.69
C ALA A 31 6.25 -13.80 -1.66
N LEU A 32 6.04 -14.10 -2.95
CA LEU A 32 5.62 -13.10 -3.93
C LEU A 32 4.26 -12.48 -3.60
N ARG A 33 3.29 -13.26 -3.12
CA ARG A 33 1.97 -12.74 -2.71
C ARG A 33 2.07 -11.86 -1.48
N LEU A 34 2.92 -12.20 -0.53
CA LEU A 34 3.14 -11.39 0.67
C LEU A 34 3.88 -10.09 0.35
N LEU A 35 4.91 -10.15 -0.49
CA LEU A 35 5.71 -8.99 -0.89
C LEU A 35 4.95 -8.04 -1.86
N SER A 36 3.96 -8.55 -2.59
CA SER A 36 3.07 -7.74 -3.43
C SER A 36 1.89 -7.14 -2.67
N GLN A 37 1.65 -7.56 -1.42
CA GLN A 37 0.63 -6.94 -0.59
C GLN A 37 1.12 -5.58 -0.08
N PRO A 38 0.40 -4.49 -0.35
CA PRO A 38 0.72 -3.21 0.26
C PRO A 38 0.51 -3.30 1.78
N VAL A 39 1.60 -3.27 2.56
CA VAL A 39 1.56 -3.40 4.04
C VAL A 39 1.09 -2.11 4.73
N THR A 40 0.73 -1.06 3.99
CA THR A 40 0.44 0.26 4.57
C THR A 40 -1.06 0.49 4.77
N SER A 41 -1.45 0.82 6.00
CA SER A 41 -2.82 1.29 6.31
C SER A 41 -3.22 2.53 5.49
N LEU A 42 -2.23 3.30 5.01
CA LEU A 42 -2.43 4.45 4.14
C LEU A 42 -2.90 4.08 2.73
N CYS A 43 -2.50 2.91 2.19
CA CYS A 43 -3.04 2.41 0.92
C CYS A 43 -4.54 2.07 1.04
N SER A 44 -4.95 1.54 2.19
CA SER A 44 -6.37 1.38 2.55
C SER A 44 -7.07 2.72 2.77
N GLY A 45 -6.32 3.76 3.18
CA GLY A 45 -6.81 5.12 3.35
C GLY A 45 -7.41 5.73 2.08
N ARG A 46 -6.90 5.40 0.89
CA ARG A 46 -7.48 5.90 -0.39
C ARG A 46 -8.91 5.39 -0.60
N ASN A 47 -9.16 4.12 -0.28
CA ASN A 47 -10.47 3.52 -0.46
C ASN A 47 -11.47 3.99 0.62
N TRP A 48 -11.01 4.09 1.87
CA TRP A 48 -11.82 4.62 2.98
C TRP A 48 -12.10 6.12 2.86
N SER A 49 -11.16 6.92 2.33
CA SER A 49 -11.35 8.35 2.10
C SER A 49 -12.42 8.61 1.03
N ILE A 50 -12.42 7.85 -0.07
CA ILE A 50 -13.45 7.93 -1.11
C ILE A 50 -14.82 7.53 -0.54
N TYR A 51 -14.89 6.44 0.24
CA TYR A 51 -16.12 6.02 0.91
C TYR A 51 -16.66 7.11 1.86
N GLY A 52 -15.77 7.69 2.68
CA GLY A 52 -16.10 8.79 3.58
C GLY A 52 -16.58 10.04 2.83
N HIS A 53 -15.94 10.37 1.70
CA HIS A 53 -16.31 11.51 0.86
C HIS A 53 -17.70 11.34 0.24
N ILE A 54 -17.99 10.19 -0.36
CA ILE A 54 -19.30 9.87 -0.94
C ILE A 54 -20.38 9.88 0.15
N HIS A 55 -20.10 9.28 1.30
CA HIS A 55 -21.04 9.23 2.42
C HIS A 55 -21.31 10.61 3.03
N ASN A 56 -20.28 11.45 3.15
CA ASN A 56 -20.41 12.83 3.63
C ASN A 56 -21.25 13.68 2.67
N ILE A 57 -20.96 13.64 1.36
CA ILE A 57 -21.76 14.33 0.34
C ILE A 57 -23.22 13.86 0.37
N LYS A 58 -23.45 12.55 0.54
CA LYS A 58 -24.82 11.99 0.61
C LYS A 58 -25.61 12.48 1.82
N ARG A 59 -24.94 12.77 2.95
CA ARG A 59 -25.59 13.26 4.17
C ARG A 59 -25.72 14.79 4.21
N ASN A 60 -24.80 15.52 3.59
CA ASN A 60 -24.75 16.99 3.64
C ASN A 60 -25.45 17.69 2.46
N LYS A 61 -25.94 16.94 1.48
CA LYS A 61 -26.71 17.44 0.34
C LYS A 61 -28.22 17.30 0.62
N PRO A 62 -29.03 18.34 0.90
CA PRO A 62 -28.79 19.73 1.29
C PRO A 62 -29.36 20.01 2.70
N THR A 63 -28.51 20.14 3.72
CA THR A 63 -28.86 20.84 4.97
C THR A 63 -28.22 22.23 5.02
N SER A 64 -27.66 22.69 3.89
CA SER A 64 -27.02 24.00 3.75
C SER A 64 -27.97 25.12 3.30
N GLN A 65 -29.23 24.81 2.96
CA GLN A 65 -30.22 25.85 2.63
C GLN A 65 -30.87 26.48 3.88
N CYS A 66 -30.54 25.98 5.08
CA CYS A 66 -31.03 26.47 6.37
C CYS A 66 -29.86 26.84 7.32
N ALA A 67 -28.70 27.20 6.76
CA ALA A 67 -27.58 27.76 7.52
C ALA A 67 -27.25 29.19 7.11
N GLU A 68 -27.88 29.70 6.04
CA GLU A 68 -27.67 31.06 5.49
C GLU A 68 -28.85 32.01 5.82
N ASP A 69 -29.78 31.60 6.70
CA ASP A 69 -30.94 32.40 7.14
C ASP A 69 -30.83 32.79 8.64
N LEU A 70 -29.59 33.02 9.10
CA LEU A 70 -29.29 33.71 10.37
C LEU A 70 -28.59 35.04 10.09
#